data_AF-A0A936ED91-F1
#
_entry.id   AF-A0A936ED91-F1
#
_cell.length_a   1.000
_cell.length_b   1.000
_cell.length_c   1.000
_cell.angle_alpha   90.00
_cell.angle_beta   90.00
_cell.angle_gamma   90.00
#
_symmetry.space_group_name_H-M   'P 1'
#
loop_
_entity.id
_entity.type
_entity.pdbx_description
1 polymer ?
#
loop_
_entity_poly.entity_id
_entity_poly.type
_entity_poly.pdbx_seq_one_letter_code
_entity_poly.pdbx_strand_id
1 'polypeptide(L)'
;MNWLARFSRPPTAAAPTPGESSPLLRFLETSSLVAAAILAATVLAIVAISYLGVSPVALPLQENQLASVRIESSGTFSYTSARQTQQAREQARNRTPPVFRLALEPFEQFATHLRELGAELDRFEQQYLVAEPIARAEALREHTSALTVLVDAFNIRGPYHVATADIATILRLGPARFRFATLENGLVTLLELYREGIYDSDRDLVAAPNGTMTAYQIRTDDGAVVPARVQSREEALTFLRINLAAESVGREGATALFRLFRNGLTANLVFDSAATGAQRALAADAQRDVVVSVQKGQVLAEPGMRITAEQYEMLSAHRQFLLAQGGVQVSGQLQLFGRMLLVLAMVLASVLYIRMEDRASLNSNSRLGLLSLVIVINLGLVRSIFQLGELEFFVHHPDVAAALPLPRPGRPLAR
;
A
#
# COMPACT_ATOMS: atom_id res chain seq x y z
N MET A 1 0.50 -113.70 -50.53
CA MET A 1 1.95 -113.67 -50.83
C MET A 1 2.40 -112.21 -50.88
N ASN A 2 3.44 -111.91 -50.10
CA ASN A 2 4.46 -110.85 -50.17
C ASN A 2 4.07 -109.43 -50.63
N TRP A 3 4.27 -108.41 -49.79
CA TRP A 3 5.57 -107.81 -49.39
C TRP A 3 6.29 -107.08 -50.52
N LEU A 4 6.72 -105.87 -50.15
CA LEU A 4 7.66 -104.94 -50.79
C LEU A 4 7.06 -104.03 -51.85
N ALA A 5 7.39 -102.74 -51.93
CA ALA A 5 8.08 -101.80 -51.06
C ALA A 5 8.10 -100.48 -51.86
N ARG A 6 8.17 -99.34 -51.13
CA ARG A 6 8.97 -98.14 -51.53
C ARG A 6 8.47 -97.37 -52.78
N PHE A 7 8.47 -96.04 -52.87
CA PHE A 7 9.33 -95.00 -52.31
C PHE A 7 8.70 -93.60 -52.57
N SER A 8 8.95 -92.65 -51.66
CA SER A 8 9.28 -91.20 -51.87
C SER A 8 8.35 -90.29 -52.70
N ARG A 9 8.02 -89.02 -52.39
CA ARG A 9 8.42 -87.98 -51.40
C ARG A 9 7.44 -86.76 -51.63
N PRO A 10 7.53 -85.61 -50.92
CA PRO A 10 6.43 -84.73 -50.47
C PRO A 10 6.25 -83.47 -51.39
N PRO A 11 5.82 -82.26 -50.97
CA PRO A 11 4.93 -81.76 -49.89
C PRO A 11 3.80 -80.83 -50.43
N THR A 12 2.84 -80.40 -49.61
CA THR A 12 2.32 -79.01 -49.66
C THR A 12 1.61 -78.63 -48.37
N ALA A 13 2.07 -77.54 -47.76
CA ALA A 13 1.40 -76.79 -46.72
C ALA A 13 0.40 -75.80 -47.33
N ALA A 14 -0.79 -75.68 -46.72
CA ALA A 14 -1.67 -74.51 -46.60
C ALA A 14 -3.06 -75.02 -46.12
N ALA A 15 -3.79 -74.44 -45.18
CA ALA A 15 -3.76 -73.08 -44.61
C ALA A 15 -4.26 -73.10 -43.14
N PRO A 16 -3.83 -72.14 -42.29
CA PRO A 16 -4.41 -71.95 -40.97
C PRO A 16 -5.80 -71.30 -41.07
N THR A 17 -6.78 -71.86 -40.35
CA THR A 17 -8.09 -71.24 -40.14
C THR A 17 -7.96 -70.04 -39.19
N PRO A 18 -8.63 -68.90 -39.47
CA PRO A 18 -8.55 -67.73 -38.61
C PRO A 18 -9.34 -67.99 -37.32
N GLY A 19 -8.68 -67.99 -36.16
CA GLY A 19 -9.37 -67.94 -34.86
C GLY A 19 -8.82 -68.78 -33.71
N GLU A 20 -7.58 -69.28 -33.74
CA GLU A 20 -7.00 -69.88 -32.51
C GLU A 20 -6.58 -68.78 -31.53
N SER A 21 -7.53 -68.37 -30.68
CA SER A 21 -7.27 -67.63 -29.45
C SER A 21 -6.25 -68.40 -28.61
N SER A 22 -5.10 -67.80 -28.32
CA SER A 22 -4.01 -68.38 -27.52
C SER A 22 -4.52 -69.05 -26.23
N PRO A 23 -3.88 -70.14 -25.75
CA PRO A 23 -4.29 -70.83 -24.51
C PRO A 23 -4.35 -69.90 -23.29
N LEU A 24 -3.56 -68.82 -23.29
CA LEU A 24 -3.64 -67.73 -22.31
C LEU A 24 -4.97 -66.98 -22.36
N LEU A 25 -5.54 -66.72 -23.54
CA LEU A 25 -6.84 -66.05 -23.70
C LEU A 25 -7.97 -66.91 -23.15
N ARG A 26 -7.94 -68.23 -23.37
CA ARG A 26 -8.94 -69.15 -22.78
C ARG A 26 -8.85 -69.23 -21.26
N PHE A 27 -7.63 -69.23 -20.69
CA PHE A 27 -7.43 -69.17 -19.24
C PHE A 27 -7.91 -67.84 -18.66
N LEU A 28 -7.62 -66.73 -19.34
CA LEU A 28 -8.11 -65.41 -18.98
C LEU A 28 -9.64 -65.32 -19.08
N GLU A 29 -10.30 -66.05 -19.99
CA GLU A 29 -11.76 -66.03 -20.18
C GLU A 29 -12.54 -66.85 -19.15
N THR A 30 -12.00 -67.96 -18.63
CA THR A 30 -12.74 -68.95 -17.83
C THR A 30 -12.31 -69.06 -16.36
N SER A 31 -11.18 -68.45 -15.97
CA SER A 31 -10.65 -68.57 -14.60
C SER A 31 -11.35 -67.65 -13.58
N SER A 32 -11.85 -68.22 -12.49
CA SER A 32 -12.51 -67.49 -11.39
C SER A 32 -11.56 -66.61 -10.57
N LEU A 33 -10.26 -66.93 -10.56
CA LEU A 33 -9.21 -66.13 -9.93
C LEU A 33 -9.00 -64.78 -10.65
N VAL A 34 -9.10 -64.77 -11.98
CA VAL A 34 -8.95 -63.56 -12.80
C VAL A 34 -10.14 -62.63 -12.57
N ALA A 35 -11.36 -63.16 -12.52
CA ALA A 35 -12.55 -62.38 -12.19
C ALA A 35 -12.45 -61.74 -10.77
N ALA A 36 -11.99 -62.49 -9.77
CA ALA A 36 -11.78 -61.98 -8.42
C ALA A 36 -10.71 -60.88 -8.37
N ALA A 37 -9.62 -61.03 -9.13
CA ALA A 37 -8.54 -60.04 -9.21
C ALA A 37 -9.00 -58.75 -9.89
N ILE A 38 -9.73 -58.85 -11.01
CA ILE A 38 -10.32 -57.68 -11.71
C ILE A 38 -11.23 -56.92 -10.76
N LEU A 39 -12.12 -57.63 -10.05
CA LEU A 39 -13.05 -57.02 -9.11
C LEU A 39 -12.31 -56.30 -7.98
N ALA A 40 -11.35 -56.96 -7.34
CA ALA A 40 -10.53 -56.37 -6.28
C ALA A 40 -9.79 -55.11 -6.77
N ALA A 41 -9.21 -55.14 -7.97
CA ALA A 41 -8.55 -53.99 -8.57
C ALA A 41 -9.52 -52.84 -8.86
N THR A 42 -10.75 -53.15 -9.29
CA THR A 42 -11.82 -52.16 -9.54
C THR A 42 -12.21 -51.45 -8.24
N VAL A 43 -12.41 -52.20 -7.16
CA VAL A 43 -12.75 -51.63 -5.85
C VAL A 43 -11.62 -50.74 -5.34
N LEU A 44 -10.37 -51.22 -5.45
CA LEU A 44 -9.20 -50.45 -5.02
C LEU A 44 -9.06 -49.13 -5.81
N ALA A 45 -9.31 -49.18 -7.12
CA ALA A 45 -9.28 -47.99 -7.98
C ALA A 45 -10.40 -46.99 -7.62
N ILE A 46 -11.63 -47.45 -7.38
CA ILE A 46 -12.75 -46.61 -6.94
C ILE A 46 -12.42 -45.92 -5.61
N VAL A 47 -11.84 -46.67 -4.66
CA VAL A 47 -11.41 -46.13 -3.36
C VAL A 47 -10.29 -45.10 -3.54
N ALA A 48 -9.28 -45.39 -4.36
CA ALA A 48 -8.17 -44.48 -4.61
C ALA A 48 -8.61 -43.17 -5.30
N ILE A 49 -9.47 -43.26 -6.33
CA ILE A 49 -10.03 -42.10 -7.05
C ILE A 49 -10.89 -41.24 -6.11
N SER A 50 -11.64 -41.88 -5.21
CA SER A 50 -12.46 -41.17 -4.21
C SER A 50 -11.61 -40.42 -3.17
N TYR A 51 -10.34 -40.80 -2.99
CA TYR A 51 -9.47 -40.27 -1.94
C TYR A 51 -8.55 -39.11 -2.40
N LEU A 52 -8.24 -39.00 -3.69
CA LEU A 52 -7.43 -37.89 -4.22
C LEU A 52 -8.20 -36.55 -4.06
N GLY A 53 -7.74 -35.69 -3.15
CA GLY A 53 -8.15 -34.28 -3.05
C GLY A 53 -9.15 -33.90 -1.95
N VAL A 54 -9.55 -34.78 -1.03
CA VAL A 54 -10.44 -34.39 0.07
C VAL A 54 -9.63 -33.72 1.20
N SER A 55 -9.51 -32.40 1.16
CA SER A 55 -9.06 -31.64 2.32
C SER A 55 -10.26 -31.23 3.19
N PRO A 56 -10.35 -31.70 4.45
CA PRO A 56 -11.51 -31.46 5.33
C PRO A 56 -11.64 -30.00 5.82
N VAL A 57 -10.79 -29.09 5.34
CA VAL A 57 -10.69 -27.70 5.84
C VAL A 57 -10.89 -26.68 4.73
N ALA A 58 -11.77 -26.94 3.77
CA ALA A 58 -12.23 -25.91 2.84
C ALA A 58 -13.55 -25.34 3.37
N LEU A 59 -13.47 -24.37 4.28
CA LEU A 59 -14.54 -23.37 4.41
C LEU A 59 -14.26 -22.34 3.31
N PRO A 60 -15.03 -22.32 2.19
CA PRO A 60 -14.81 -21.37 1.11
C PRO A 60 -15.38 -20.02 1.52
N LEU A 61 -14.76 -19.36 2.50
CA LEU A 61 -15.13 -18.02 2.88
C LEU A 61 -14.20 -17.07 2.13
N GLN A 62 -14.76 -16.34 1.18
CA GLN A 62 -14.04 -15.27 0.48
C GLN A 62 -14.31 -13.94 1.16
N GLU A 63 -13.36 -13.02 1.03
CA GLU A 63 -13.55 -11.62 1.41
C GLU A 63 -14.85 -11.11 0.76
N ASN A 64 -15.63 -10.31 1.49
CA ASN A 64 -16.87 -9.69 1.01
C ASN A 64 -18.08 -10.63 0.84
N GLN A 65 -17.97 -11.92 1.14
CA GLN A 65 -19.11 -12.83 1.20
C GLN A 65 -19.86 -12.74 2.54
N LEU A 66 -21.14 -13.10 2.51
CA LEU A 66 -21.94 -13.23 3.73
C LEU A 66 -21.54 -14.53 4.44
N ALA A 67 -21.20 -14.44 5.72
CA ALA A 67 -20.96 -15.63 6.53
C ALA A 67 -22.25 -16.45 6.62
N SER A 68 -22.20 -17.70 6.20
CA SER A 68 -23.34 -18.63 6.22
C SER A 68 -23.49 -19.35 7.57
N VAL A 69 -22.44 -19.36 8.38
CA VAL A 69 -22.38 -20.08 9.65
C VAL A 69 -21.70 -19.20 10.70
N ARG A 70 -22.13 -19.32 11.96
CA ARG A 70 -21.46 -18.70 13.10
C ARG A 70 -20.12 -19.41 13.32
N ILE A 71 -19.03 -18.66 13.29
CA ILE A 71 -17.70 -19.20 13.57
C ILE A 71 -17.23 -18.59 14.87
N GLU A 72 -16.91 -19.45 15.83
CA GLU A 72 -16.34 -19.08 17.12
C GLU A 72 -14.93 -19.64 17.23
N SER A 73 -14.04 -18.92 17.91
CA SER A 73 -12.68 -19.40 18.10
C SER A 73 -12.65 -20.60 19.05
N SER A 74 -12.19 -21.75 18.56
CA SER A 74 -12.03 -22.96 19.37
C SER A 74 -10.89 -22.90 20.41
N GLY A 75 -9.96 -21.94 20.28
CA GLY A 75 -8.80 -21.78 21.16
C GLY A 75 -8.28 -20.34 21.18
N THR A 76 -7.40 -20.03 22.13
CA THR A 76 -6.73 -18.73 22.16
C THR A 76 -5.52 -18.75 21.22
N PHE A 77 -5.45 -17.81 20.29
CA PHE A 77 -4.35 -17.70 19.34
C PHE A 77 -3.98 -16.23 19.13
N SER A 78 -2.71 -15.99 18.81
CA SER A 78 -2.20 -14.68 18.41
C SER A 78 -1.69 -14.73 16.98
N TYR A 79 -1.88 -13.64 16.26
CA TYR A 79 -1.33 -13.48 14.92
C TYR A 79 -0.89 -12.03 14.70
N THR A 80 0.12 -11.85 13.85
CA THR A 80 0.56 -10.53 13.41
C THR A 80 -0.36 -10.07 12.28
N SER A 81 -1.14 -9.01 12.48
CA SER A 81 -2.03 -8.49 11.44
C SER A 81 -1.27 -7.54 10.53
N ALA A 82 -1.14 -7.91 9.25
CA ALA A 82 -0.58 -7.05 8.22
C ALA A 82 -1.46 -5.80 8.00
N ARG A 83 -2.79 -5.95 8.07
CA ARG A 83 -3.74 -4.84 7.84
C ARG A 83 -3.70 -3.82 8.97
N GLN A 84 -3.79 -4.25 10.24
CA GLN A 84 -3.70 -3.33 11.37
C GLN A 84 -2.31 -2.68 11.47
N THR A 85 -1.26 -3.40 11.08
CA THR A 85 0.09 -2.84 10.98
C THR A 85 0.16 -1.76 9.90
N GLN A 86 -0.39 -1.99 8.71
CA GLN A 86 -0.45 -0.96 7.66
C GLN A 86 -1.24 0.27 8.11
N GLN A 87 -2.42 0.07 8.71
CA GLN A 87 -3.23 1.17 9.22
C GLN A 87 -2.52 1.94 10.32
N ALA A 88 -1.82 1.26 11.24
CA ALA A 88 -1.01 1.91 12.27
C ALA A 88 0.15 2.72 11.67
N ARG A 89 0.82 2.19 10.64
CA ARG A 89 1.88 2.89 9.89
C ARG A 89 1.33 4.13 9.18
N GLU A 90 0.16 4.04 8.55
CA GLU A 90 -0.52 5.18 7.92
C GLU A 90 -0.93 6.24 8.93
N GLN A 91 -1.48 5.83 10.08
CA GLN A 91 -1.79 6.75 11.17
C GLN A 91 -0.53 7.45 11.70
N ALA A 92 0.59 6.74 11.83
CA ALA A 92 1.88 7.31 12.21
C ALA A 92 2.36 8.35 11.18
N ARG A 93 2.25 8.06 9.88
CA ARG A 93 2.55 9.01 8.79
C ARG A 93 1.68 10.26 8.87
N ASN A 94 0.38 10.09 9.11
CA ASN A 94 -0.58 11.20 9.14
C ASN A 94 -0.44 12.07 10.39
N ARG A 95 -0.03 11.48 11.53
CA ARG A 95 0.24 12.21 12.77
C ARG A 95 1.58 12.94 12.77
N THR A 96 2.48 12.63 11.85
CA THR A 96 3.78 13.27 11.77
C THR A 96 3.63 14.70 11.25
N PRO A 97 4.05 15.71 12.02
CA PRO A 97 3.93 17.11 11.62
C PRO A 97 4.80 17.43 10.39
N PRO A 98 4.40 18.44 9.59
CA PRO A 98 5.19 18.89 8.45
C PRO A 98 6.49 19.56 8.88
N VAL A 99 7.53 19.38 8.06
CA VAL A 99 8.84 20.01 8.22
C VAL A 99 8.98 21.16 7.23
N PHE A 100 9.54 22.27 7.70
CA PHE A 100 9.77 23.49 6.94
C PHE A 100 11.27 23.80 6.87
N ARG A 101 11.63 24.66 5.92
CA ARG A 101 12.96 25.25 5.80
C ARG A 101 12.84 26.78 5.75
N LEU A 102 13.90 27.45 6.17
CA LEU A 102 14.00 28.90 6.08
C LEU A 102 14.63 29.27 4.73
N ALA A 103 14.01 30.20 4.02
CA ALA A 103 14.52 30.77 2.78
C ALA A 103 15.16 32.14 3.06
N LEU A 104 16.48 32.25 3.01
CA LEU A 104 17.19 33.51 3.28
C LEU A 104 17.39 34.37 2.02
N GLU A 105 17.09 33.82 0.85
CA GLU A 105 17.32 34.48 -0.44
C GLU A 105 16.63 35.87 -0.56
N PRO A 106 15.37 36.07 -0.11
CA PRO A 106 14.74 37.39 -0.17
C PRO A 106 15.45 38.44 0.70
N PHE A 107 15.98 38.02 1.86
CA PHE A 107 16.77 38.88 2.73
C PHE A 107 18.10 39.26 2.06
N GLU A 108 18.82 38.29 1.50
CA GLU A 108 20.12 38.52 0.86
C GLU A 108 20.01 39.49 -0.32
N GLN A 109 18.96 39.35 -1.13
CA GLN A 109 18.67 40.27 -2.23
C GLN A 109 18.39 41.68 -1.71
N PHE A 110 17.51 41.83 -0.73
CA PHE A 110 17.20 43.13 -0.14
C PHE A 110 18.42 43.80 0.51
N ALA A 111 19.22 43.04 1.26
CA ALA A 111 20.44 43.53 1.90
C ALA A 111 21.46 44.03 0.86
N THR A 112 21.61 43.32 -0.26
CA THR A 112 22.49 43.71 -1.36
C THR A 112 22.01 45.01 -2.00
N HIS A 113 20.74 45.08 -2.40
CA HIS A 113 20.17 46.28 -3.01
C HIS A 113 20.19 47.49 -2.07
N LEU A 114 19.99 47.27 -0.76
CA LEU A 114 20.02 48.35 0.24
C LEU A 114 21.44 48.91 0.43
N ARG A 115 22.46 48.06 0.41
CA ARG A 115 23.87 48.50 0.48
C ARG A 115 24.27 49.27 -0.77
N GLU A 116 23.83 48.82 -1.94
CA GLU A 116 24.04 49.55 -3.20
C GLU A 116 23.37 50.92 -3.17
N LEU A 117 22.12 51.00 -2.70
CA LEU A 117 21.43 52.27 -2.47
C LEU A 117 22.21 53.16 -1.50
N GLY A 118 22.71 52.61 -0.39
CA GLY A 118 23.53 53.34 0.57
C GLY A 118 24.78 53.96 -0.07
N ALA A 119 25.46 53.22 -0.94
CA ALA A 119 26.63 53.70 -1.68
C ALA A 119 26.26 54.78 -2.72
N GLU A 120 25.15 54.62 -3.42
CA GLU A 120 24.63 55.63 -4.36
C GLU A 120 24.23 56.92 -3.65
N LEU A 121 23.62 56.81 -2.46
CA LEU A 121 23.27 57.97 -1.63
C LEU A 121 24.49 58.69 -1.07
N ASP A 122 25.58 57.99 -0.77
CA ASP A 122 26.85 58.62 -0.37
C ASP A 122 27.48 59.41 -1.52
N ARG A 123 27.47 58.86 -2.75
CA ARG A 123 27.90 59.60 -3.95
C ARG A 123 27.03 60.83 -4.21
N PHE A 124 25.71 60.68 -4.05
CA PHE A 124 24.77 61.78 -4.18
C PHE A 124 25.04 62.88 -3.14
N GLU A 125 25.32 62.51 -1.89
CA GLU A 125 25.69 63.46 -0.84
C GLU A 125 26.97 64.22 -1.19
N GLN A 126 28.01 63.52 -1.64
CA GLN A 126 29.30 64.13 -2.00
C GLN A 126 29.21 65.08 -3.20
N GLN A 127 28.31 64.79 -4.15
CA GLN A 127 28.16 65.57 -5.37
C GLN A 127 27.25 66.80 -5.19
N TYR A 128 26.17 66.66 -4.41
CA TYR A 128 25.07 67.64 -4.41
C TYR A 128 24.79 68.27 -3.05
N LEU A 129 25.27 67.70 -1.94
CA LEU A 129 24.89 68.17 -0.60
C LEU A 129 26.05 68.90 0.10
N VAL A 130 25.68 69.94 0.85
CA VAL A 130 26.58 70.75 1.67
C VAL A 130 26.52 70.29 3.14
N ALA A 131 27.60 70.51 3.90
CA ALA A 131 27.69 70.13 5.32
C ALA A 131 26.77 70.97 6.24
N GLU A 132 26.51 72.23 5.87
CA GLU A 132 25.65 73.18 6.60
C GLU A 132 24.17 72.71 6.61
N PRO A 133 23.52 72.54 7.77
CA PRO A 133 22.18 71.93 7.87
C PRO A 133 21.06 72.62 7.10
N ILE A 134 21.05 73.96 7.09
CA ILE A 134 20.01 74.76 6.38
C ILE A 134 20.24 74.69 4.87
N ALA A 135 21.48 74.93 4.43
CA ALA A 135 21.87 74.82 3.02
C ALA A 135 21.68 73.40 2.47
N ARG A 136 21.88 72.38 3.30
CA ARG A 136 21.62 70.97 2.96
C ARG A 136 20.15 70.71 2.65
N ALA A 137 19.23 71.29 3.43
CA ALA A 137 17.80 71.13 3.20
C ALA A 137 17.34 71.80 1.89
N GLU A 138 17.94 72.93 1.53
CA GLU A 138 17.71 73.64 0.27
C GLU A 138 18.28 72.88 -0.92
N ALA A 139 19.55 72.43 -0.84
CA ALA A 139 20.20 71.63 -1.88
C ALA A 139 19.42 70.33 -2.17
N LEU A 140 18.87 69.69 -1.14
CA LEU A 140 18.03 68.50 -1.31
C LEU A 140 16.72 68.80 -2.06
N ARG A 141 16.14 69.99 -1.86
CA ARG A 141 14.95 70.43 -2.62
C ARG A 141 15.30 70.74 -4.07
N GLU A 142 16.43 71.40 -4.31
CA GLU A 142 16.93 71.70 -5.66
C GLU A 142 17.21 70.43 -6.47
N HIS A 143 17.86 69.44 -5.85
CA HIS A 143 18.24 68.18 -6.49
C HIS A 143 17.25 67.03 -6.26
N THR A 144 15.98 67.34 -5.95
CA THR A 144 14.95 66.30 -5.71
C THR A 144 14.72 65.42 -6.94
N SER A 145 14.77 65.98 -8.16
CA SER A 145 14.60 65.19 -9.40
C SER A 145 15.69 64.14 -9.59
N ALA A 146 16.95 64.49 -9.29
CA ALA A 146 18.07 63.55 -9.32
C ALA A 146 17.93 62.47 -8.24
N LEU A 147 17.43 62.82 -7.06
CA LEU A 147 17.13 61.85 -6.00
C LEU A 147 16.01 60.90 -6.42
N THR A 148 14.95 61.38 -7.08
CA THR A 148 13.87 60.54 -7.59
C THR A 148 14.38 59.48 -8.56
N VAL A 149 15.29 59.82 -9.47
CA VAL A 149 15.90 58.85 -10.40
C VAL A 149 16.62 57.71 -9.66
N LEU A 150 17.34 58.02 -8.58
CA LEU A 150 18.01 57.00 -7.75
C LEU A 150 17.00 56.09 -7.02
N VAL A 151 15.94 56.69 -6.47
CA VAL A 151 14.88 55.92 -5.77
C VAL A 151 14.11 55.03 -6.74
N ASP A 152 13.81 55.52 -7.94
CA ASP A 152 13.16 54.72 -8.97
C ASP A 152 14.06 53.57 -9.45
N ALA A 153 15.36 53.82 -9.61
CA ALA A 153 16.33 52.77 -9.93
C ALA A 153 16.37 51.67 -8.86
N PHE A 154 16.27 52.03 -7.58
CA PHE A 154 16.16 51.06 -6.48
C PHE A 154 14.84 50.28 -6.54
N ASN A 155 13.71 50.98 -6.73
CA ASN A 155 12.38 50.36 -6.80
C ASN A 155 12.23 49.39 -8.00
N ILE A 156 13.03 49.53 -9.06
CA ILE A 156 13.05 48.62 -10.22
C ILE A 156 13.80 47.30 -9.91
N ARG A 157 14.76 47.30 -8.96
CA ARG A 157 15.60 46.12 -8.65
C ARG A 157 14.84 45.01 -7.89
N GLY A 158 13.69 45.33 -7.31
CA GLY A 158 12.90 44.37 -6.56
C GLY A 158 11.46 44.83 -6.35
N PRO A 159 10.65 44.07 -5.61
CA PRO A 159 9.27 44.45 -5.29
C PRO A 159 9.24 45.53 -4.18
N TYR A 160 9.92 46.64 -4.40
CA TYR A 160 10.08 47.69 -3.41
C TYR A 160 9.22 48.91 -3.76
N HIS A 161 8.65 49.52 -2.72
CA HIS A 161 7.84 50.72 -2.84
C HIS A 161 8.33 51.77 -1.85
N VAL A 162 9.46 52.39 -2.18
CA VAL A 162 10.07 53.45 -1.39
C VAL A 162 9.73 54.81 -1.97
N ALA A 163 9.29 55.75 -1.12
CA ALA A 163 9.02 57.13 -1.53
C ALA A 163 10.30 57.98 -1.45
N THR A 164 10.47 58.90 -2.40
CA THR A 164 11.59 59.85 -2.40
C THR A 164 11.63 60.70 -1.13
N ALA A 165 10.45 61.03 -0.56
CA ALA A 165 10.35 61.76 0.70
C ALA A 165 10.98 60.99 1.88
N ASP A 166 10.78 59.67 1.96
CA ASP A 166 11.34 58.86 3.05
C ASP A 166 12.88 58.80 2.94
N ILE A 167 13.41 58.66 1.72
CA ILE A 167 14.88 58.71 1.48
C ILE A 167 15.46 60.09 1.76
N ALA A 168 14.75 61.17 1.40
CA ALA A 168 15.14 62.53 1.74
C ALA A 168 15.21 62.73 3.27
N THR A 169 14.26 62.16 4.02
CA THR A 169 14.29 62.15 5.50
C THR A 169 15.49 61.36 6.02
N ILE A 170 15.81 60.21 5.44
CA ILE A 170 16.98 59.41 5.82
C ILE A 170 18.29 60.18 5.59
N LEU A 171 18.41 60.91 4.47
CA LEU A 171 19.57 61.77 4.19
C LEU A 171 19.76 62.92 5.19
N ARG A 172 18.70 63.32 5.92
CA ARG A 172 18.76 64.36 6.97
C ARG A 172 19.18 63.84 8.34
N LEU A 173 19.26 62.52 8.53
CA LEU A 173 19.54 61.90 9.85
C LEU A 173 20.95 62.18 10.37
N GLY A 174 21.89 62.48 9.48
CA GLY A 174 23.27 62.76 9.86
C GLY A 174 24.27 62.35 8.78
N PRO A 175 25.56 62.28 9.12
CA PRO A 175 26.63 61.96 8.18
C PRO A 175 26.50 60.53 7.63
N ALA A 176 27.09 60.27 6.45
CA ALA A 176 27.05 58.97 5.78
C ALA A 176 27.40 57.79 6.70
N ARG A 177 28.41 57.95 7.57
CA ARG A 177 28.81 56.90 8.53
C ARG A 177 27.71 56.53 9.52
N PHE A 178 26.99 57.52 10.04
CA PHE A 178 25.89 57.28 10.96
C PHE A 178 24.76 56.55 10.25
N ARG A 179 24.35 57.02 9.07
CA ARG A 179 23.30 56.39 8.27
C ARG A 179 23.64 54.96 7.89
N PHE A 180 24.88 54.69 7.48
CA PHE A 180 25.34 53.35 7.17
C PHE A 180 25.23 52.42 8.40
N ALA A 181 25.69 52.87 9.56
CA ALA A 181 25.56 52.09 10.80
C ALA A 181 24.09 51.79 11.15
N THR A 182 23.20 52.78 11.00
CA THR A 182 21.75 52.60 11.19
C THR A 182 21.17 51.58 10.20
N LEU A 183 21.53 51.65 8.92
CA LEU A 183 21.05 50.70 7.91
C LEU A 183 21.56 49.27 8.19
N GLU A 184 22.83 49.10 8.56
CA GLU A 184 23.36 47.77 8.90
C GLU A 184 22.72 47.20 10.18
N ASN A 185 22.47 48.03 11.20
CA ASN A 185 21.74 47.59 12.40
C ASN A 185 20.31 47.13 12.06
N GLY A 186 19.60 47.89 11.22
CA GLY A 186 18.29 47.46 10.72
C GLY A 186 18.34 46.15 9.93
N LEU A 187 19.40 45.92 9.15
CA LEU A 187 19.62 44.64 8.46
C LEU A 187 19.90 43.49 9.43
N VAL A 188 20.61 43.73 10.53
CA VAL A 188 20.82 42.72 11.58
C VAL A 188 19.50 42.32 12.22
N THR A 189 18.65 43.30 12.60
CA THR A 189 17.30 43.01 13.13
C THR A 189 16.45 42.25 12.11
N LEU A 190 16.54 42.61 10.83
CA LEU A 190 15.82 41.90 9.77
C LEU A 190 16.31 40.46 9.64
N LEU A 191 17.63 40.23 9.67
CA LEU A 191 18.21 38.88 9.62
C LEU A 191 17.76 38.02 10.80
N GLU A 192 17.68 38.58 12.01
CA GLU A 192 17.15 37.88 13.18
C GLU A 192 15.71 37.41 12.95
N LEU A 193 14.85 38.29 12.42
CA LEU A 193 13.46 37.91 12.07
C LEU A 193 13.40 36.79 11.02
N TYR A 194 14.25 36.83 9.99
CA TYR A 194 14.34 35.74 9.00
C TYR A 194 14.84 34.42 9.62
N ARG A 195 15.73 34.47 10.62
CA ARG A 195 16.24 33.27 11.31
C ARG A 195 15.23 32.63 12.24
N GLU A 196 14.32 33.41 12.81
CA GLU A 196 13.21 32.88 13.61
C GLU A 196 12.13 32.25 12.72
N GLY A 197 11.93 32.78 11.52
CA GLY A 197 10.97 32.28 10.55
C GLY A 197 9.68 33.06 10.59
N ILE A 198 9.31 33.57 9.42
CA ILE A 198 8.17 34.44 9.20
C ILE A 198 7.18 33.68 8.32
N TYR A 199 5.96 33.51 8.82
CA TYR A 199 4.86 32.96 8.05
C TYR A 199 3.84 34.04 7.68
N ASP A 200 3.10 33.78 6.61
CA ASP A 200 2.00 34.64 6.18
C ASP A 200 0.69 34.04 6.68
N SER A 201 -0.11 34.83 7.41
CA SER A 201 -1.38 34.37 8.00
C SER A 201 -2.43 34.04 6.93
N ASP A 202 -2.32 34.66 5.76
CA ASP A 202 -3.22 34.46 4.61
C ASP A 202 -2.93 33.17 3.82
N ARG A 203 -1.73 32.59 3.99
CA ARG A 203 -1.40 31.29 3.40
C ARG A 203 -1.69 30.25 4.47
N ASP A 204 -2.64 29.35 4.20
CA ASP A 204 -3.09 28.21 5.04
C ASP A 204 -1.94 27.30 5.53
N LEU A 205 -1.08 27.84 6.39
CA LEU A 205 -0.02 27.15 7.08
C LEU A 205 -0.62 26.73 8.41
N VAL A 206 -1.27 25.56 8.39
CA VAL A 206 -1.75 24.76 9.53
C VAL A 206 -1.68 25.50 10.88
N ALA A 207 -2.54 26.51 11.05
CA ALA A 207 -2.84 27.05 12.35
C ALA A 207 -3.52 25.90 13.10
N ALA A 208 -2.98 25.50 14.24
CA ALA A 208 -3.72 24.60 15.12
C ALA A 208 -5.11 25.23 15.36
N PRO A 209 -6.22 24.47 15.29
CA PRO A 209 -7.59 24.98 15.41
C PRO A 209 -7.89 25.71 16.74
N ASN A 210 -6.92 25.81 17.65
CA ASN A 210 -7.09 26.27 19.02
C ASN A 210 -6.25 27.53 19.34
N GLY A 211 -5.62 28.19 18.36
CA GLY A 211 -4.83 29.41 18.60
C GLY A 211 -3.58 29.20 19.47
N THR A 212 -3.23 27.95 19.79
CA THR A 212 -2.00 27.57 20.48
C THR A 212 -0.93 27.26 19.44
N MET A 213 0.23 27.92 19.58
CA MET A 213 1.41 27.79 18.74
C MET A 213 1.63 26.33 18.30
N THR A 214 1.35 26.03 17.02
CA THR A 214 1.81 24.81 16.38
C THR A 214 3.33 24.84 16.48
N ALA A 215 3.96 23.89 17.17
CA ALA A 215 5.41 23.81 17.18
C ALA A 215 5.87 23.45 15.75
N TYR A 216 6.27 24.45 14.99
CA TYR A 216 6.77 24.25 13.64
C TYR A 216 8.10 23.49 13.71
N GLN A 217 8.26 22.49 12.85
CA GLN A 217 9.52 21.77 12.74
C GLN A 217 10.33 22.41 11.62
N ILE A 218 11.49 22.97 11.96
CA ILE A 218 12.39 23.58 10.97
C ILE A 218 13.61 22.69 10.81
N ARG A 219 14.00 22.47 9.54
CA ARG A 219 15.26 21.86 9.18
C ARG A 219 16.37 22.91 9.23
N THR A 220 17.31 22.73 10.13
CA THR A 220 18.54 23.53 10.22
C THR A 220 19.49 23.16 9.08
N ASP A 221 20.46 24.03 8.78
CA ASP A 221 21.53 23.79 7.80
C ASP A 221 22.33 22.50 8.08
N ASP A 222 22.46 22.11 9.36
CA ASP A 222 23.07 20.84 9.79
C ASP A 222 22.21 19.59 9.49
N GLY A 223 21.02 19.78 8.91
CA GLY A 223 20.06 18.72 8.59
C GLY A 223 19.20 18.25 9.78
N ALA A 224 19.44 18.77 10.98
CA ALA A 224 18.62 18.49 12.16
C ALA A 224 17.23 19.12 12.04
N VAL A 225 16.20 18.41 12.52
CA VAL A 225 14.82 18.90 12.59
C VAL A 225 14.53 19.31 14.03
N VAL A 226 14.33 20.61 14.27
CA VAL A 226 14.16 21.18 15.60
C VAL A 226 12.82 21.93 15.68
N PRO A 227 12.09 21.85 16.81
CA PRO A 227 10.95 22.73 17.03
C PRO A 227 11.42 24.19 17.09
N ALA A 228 10.86 25.03 16.24
CA ALA A 228 11.17 26.45 16.17
C ALA A 228 9.94 27.29 16.51
N ARG A 229 10.18 28.46 17.09
CA ARG A 229 9.18 29.51 17.23
C ARG A 229 9.21 30.35 15.96
N VAL A 230 8.09 30.38 15.26
CA VAL A 230 7.90 31.24 14.09
C VAL A 230 6.95 32.38 14.46
N GLN A 231 7.09 33.51 13.78
CA GLN A 231 6.25 34.68 13.98
C GLN A 231 5.42 34.97 12.74
N SER A 232 4.24 35.55 12.94
CA SER A 232 3.45 36.05 11.83
C SER A 232 4.13 37.28 11.21
N ARG A 233 3.84 37.56 9.94
CA ARG A 233 4.32 38.77 9.28
C ARG A 233 3.91 40.05 10.03
N GLU A 234 2.73 40.09 10.62
CA GLU A 234 2.23 41.25 11.37
C GLU A 234 3.01 41.48 12.68
N GLU A 235 3.30 40.41 13.42
CA GLU A 235 4.14 40.44 14.62
C GLU A 235 5.57 40.88 14.27
N ALA A 236 6.14 40.31 13.20
CA ALA A 236 7.47 40.67 12.72
C ALA A 236 7.56 42.15 12.29
N LEU A 237 6.53 42.70 11.61
CA LEU A 237 6.46 44.13 11.31
C LEU A 237 6.37 45.00 12.57
N THR A 238 5.62 44.55 13.57
CA THR A 238 5.50 45.24 14.84
C THR A 238 6.83 45.27 15.57
N PHE A 239 7.52 44.13 15.64
CA PHE A 239 8.85 44.01 16.22
C PHE A 239 9.87 44.90 15.48
N LEU A 240 9.88 44.87 14.15
CA LEU A 240 10.75 45.69 13.33
C LEU A 240 10.54 47.19 13.61
N ARG A 241 9.28 47.64 13.68
CA ARG A 241 8.95 49.03 14.01
C ARG A 241 9.46 49.44 15.39
N ILE A 242 9.33 48.58 16.40
CA ILE A 242 9.78 48.85 17.77
C ILE A 242 11.30 48.98 17.82
N ASN A 243 12.03 48.06 17.19
CA ASN A 243 13.49 48.08 17.18
C ASN A 243 14.04 49.29 16.41
N LEU A 244 13.49 49.61 15.24
CA LEU A 244 13.90 50.80 14.48
C LEU A 244 13.55 52.11 15.19
N ALA A 245 12.49 52.15 16.01
CA ALA A 245 12.15 53.31 16.84
C ALA A 245 13.05 53.44 18.08
N ALA A 246 13.69 52.36 18.52
CA ALA A 246 14.68 52.37 19.59
C ALA A 246 16.06 52.86 19.13
N GLU A 247 16.34 52.81 17.83
CA GLU A 247 17.49 53.49 17.25
C GLU A 247 17.35 55.00 17.50
N SER A 248 18.46 55.68 17.82
CA SER A 248 18.52 57.10 18.21
C SER A 248 18.26 58.07 17.05
N VAL A 249 17.27 57.75 16.23
CA VAL A 249 16.86 58.38 14.99
C VAL A 249 15.44 58.89 15.26
N GLY A 250 15.26 60.21 15.41
CA GLY A 250 13.98 60.79 15.85
C GLY A 250 12.75 60.28 15.07
N ARG A 251 11.53 60.48 15.61
CA ARG A 251 10.27 59.86 15.13
C ARG A 251 10.07 59.83 13.60
N GLU A 252 10.40 60.92 12.91
CA GLU A 252 10.27 61.03 11.45
C GLU A 252 11.24 60.09 10.71
N GLY A 253 12.48 60.01 11.21
CA GLY A 253 13.51 59.09 10.74
C GLY A 253 13.16 57.63 10.98
N ALA A 254 12.73 57.28 12.18
CA ALA A 254 12.26 55.93 12.49
C ALA A 254 11.09 55.49 11.58
N THR A 255 10.18 56.42 11.24
CA THR A 255 9.06 56.13 10.32
C THR A 255 9.56 55.90 8.89
N ALA A 256 10.50 56.71 8.41
CA ALA A 256 11.10 56.55 7.08
C ALA A 256 11.89 55.25 6.97
N LEU A 257 12.69 54.92 7.98
CA LEU A 257 13.42 53.64 8.08
C LEU A 257 12.45 52.47 8.10
N PHE A 258 11.40 52.51 8.92
CA PHE A 258 10.40 51.45 8.96
C PHE A 258 9.75 51.22 7.58
N ARG A 259 9.36 52.28 6.87
CA ARG A 259 8.79 52.16 5.52
C ARG A 259 9.76 51.54 4.52
N LEU A 260 11.05 51.87 4.62
CA LEU A 260 12.11 51.28 3.81
C LEU A 260 12.26 49.78 4.10
N PHE A 261 12.50 49.41 5.38
CA PHE A 261 12.72 48.02 5.80
C PHE A 261 11.49 47.13 5.69
N ARG A 262 10.28 47.69 5.73
CA ARG A 262 9.03 46.95 5.46
C ARG A 262 9.08 46.24 4.11
N ASN A 263 9.73 46.82 3.10
CA ASN A 263 9.85 46.21 1.77
C ASN A 263 10.75 44.97 1.76
N GLY A 264 11.66 44.84 2.72
CA GLY A 264 12.54 43.68 2.89
C GLY A 264 11.93 42.55 3.71
N LEU A 265 10.78 42.77 4.38
CA LEU A 265 10.15 41.75 5.22
C LEU A 265 9.13 40.94 4.42
N THR A 266 9.49 39.69 4.11
CA THR A 266 8.65 38.72 3.40
C THR A 266 8.58 37.41 4.17
N ALA A 267 7.51 36.63 3.94
CA ALA A 267 7.40 35.31 4.54
C ALA A 267 8.46 34.37 3.95
N ASN A 268 9.23 33.73 4.83
CA ASN A 268 10.38 32.94 4.45
C ASN A 268 10.30 31.48 4.92
N LEU A 269 9.21 31.11 5.58
CA LEU A 269 8.92 29.73 5.95
C LEU A 269 8.41 28.97 4.71
N VAL A 270 9.20 28.00 4.25
CA VAL A 270 8.88 27.20 3.05
C VAL A 270 8.71 25.74 3.43
N PHE A 271 7.64 25.11 2.94
CA PHE A 271 7.39 23.68 3.17
C PHE A 271 8.46 22.81 2.49
N ASP A 272 9.07 21.90 3.25
CA ASP A 272 10.05 20.94 2.75
C ASP A 272 9.39 19.57 2.57
N SER A 273 9.01 19.27 1.33
CA SER A 273 8.35 18.00 0.98
C SER A 273 9.26 16.79 1.15
N ALA A 274 10.57 16.94 0.88
CA ALA A 274 11.54 15.87 0.97
C ALA A 274 11.81 15.50 2.44
N ALA A 275 12.07 16.51 3.28
CA ALA A 275 12.30 16.31 4.71
C ALA A 275 11.03 15.78 5.41
N THR A 276 9.85 16.29 5.07
CA THR A 276 8.58 15.78 5.57
C THR A 276 8.36 14.32 5.17
N GLY A 277 8.68 13.96 3.92
CA GLY A 277 8.60 12.59 3.44
C GLY A 277 9.53 11.64 4.21
N ALA A 278 10.77 12.05 4.43
CA ALA A 278 11.74 11.29 5.21
C ALA A 278 11.28 11.08 6.67
N GLN A 279 10.78 12.14 7.32
CA GLN A 279 10.28 12.05 8.70
C GLN A 279 9.05 11.14 8.81
N ARG A 280 8.13 11.20 7.84
CA ARG A 280 6.98 10.30 7.75
C ARG A 280 7.39 8.84 7.53
N ALA A 281 8.44 8.60 6.74
CA ALA A 281 8.97 7.25 6.53
C ALA A 281 9.58 6.70 7.82
N LEU A 282 10.44 7.48 8.50
CA LEU A 282 11.02 7.10 9.78
C LEU A 282 9.96 6.80 10.85
N ALA A 283 8.91 7.61 10.93
CA ALA A 283 7.78 7.39 11.84
C ALA A 283 7.00 6.11 11.51
N ALA A 284 6.83 5.80 10.22
CA ALA A 284 6.19 4.56 9.78
C ALA A 284 7.06 3.33 10.08
N ASP A 285 8.37 3.44 9.92
CA ASP A 285 9.31 2.34 10.14
C ASP A 285 9.52 2.07 11.64
N ALA A 286 9.40 3.11 12.48
CA ALA A 286 9.42 2.97 13.93
C ALA A 286 8.16 2.28 14.50
N GLN A 287 7.08 2.19 13.71
CA GLN A 287 5.84 1.56 14.14
C GLN A 287 5.98 0.03 14.13
N ARG A 288 5.90 -0.58 15.31
CA ARG A 288 5.95 -2.03 15.50
C ARG A 288 4.72 -2.71 14.90
N ASP A 289 4.93 -3.95 14.47
CA ASP A 289 3.87 -4.79 13.96
C ASP A 289 2.82 -5.08 15.05
N VAL A 290 1.56 -5.04 14.65
CA VAL A 290 0.41 -5.17 15.56
C VAL A 290 0.07 -6.64 15.73
N VAL A 291 0.24 -7.15 16.96
CA VAL A 291 -0.14 -8.51 17.33
C VAL A 291 -1.56 -8.51 17.89
N VAL A 292 -2.46 -9.20 17.20
CA VAL A 292 -3.85 -9.37 17.61
C VAL A 292 -3.98 -10.70 18.36
N SER A 293 -4.56 -10.65 19.56
CA SER A 293 -4.85 -11.82 20.38
C SER A 293 -6.34 -12.09 20.37
N VAL A 294 -6.73 -13.30 19.95
CA VAL A 294 -8.12 -13.77 19.89
C VAL A 294 -8.32 -14.79 21.00
N GLN A 295 -9.33 -14.58 21.84
CA GLN A 295 -9.63 -15.49 22.94
C GLN A 295 -10.50 -16.67 22.50
N LYS A 296 -10.37 -17.80 23.21
CA LYS A 296 -11.27 -18.94 23.05
C LYS A 296 -12.74 -18.51 23.29
N GLY A 297 -13.64 -18.93 22.40
CA GLY A 297 -15.07 -18.61 22.44
C GLY A 297 -15.43 -17.25 21.83
N GLN A 298 -14.45 -16.47 21.35
CA GLN A 298 -14.72 -15.21 20.67
C GLN A 298 -15.40 -15.48 19.32
N VAL A 299 -16.50 -14.76 19.05
CA VAL A 299 -17.21 -14.85 17.78
C VAL A 299 -16.36 -14.17 16.70
N LEU A 300 -15.96 -14.96 15.70
CA LEU A 300 -15.14 -14.53 14.57
C LEU A 300 -16.02 -14.02 13.41
N ALA A 301 -17.17 -14.66 13.19
CA ALA A 301 -18.15 -14.26 12.19
C ALA A 301 -19.57 -14.70 12.61
N GLU A 302 -20.58 -13.85 12.38
CA GLU A 302 -21.99 -14.18 12.59
C GLU A 302 -22.73 -14.44 11.28
N PRO A 303 -23.76 -15.31 11.28
CA PRO A 303 -24.57 -15.55 10.09
C PRO A 303 -25.18 -14.26 9.54
N GLY A 304 -25.01 -14.01 8.24
CA GLY A 304 -25.52 -12.82 7.57
C GLY A 304 -24.65 -11.57 7.68
N MET A 305 -23.52 -11.62 8.41
CA MET A 305 -22.52 -10.54 8.37
C MET A 305 -21.65 -10.64 7.12
N ARG A 306 -21.29 -9.49 6.55
CA ARG A 306 -20.33 -9.40 5.45
C ARG A 306 -18.91 -9.45 6.00
N ILE A 307 -18.13 -10.41 5.52
CA ILE A 307 -16.75 -10.61 6.00
C ILE A 307 -15.88 -9.44 5.55
N THR A 308 -15.36 -8.68 6.51
CA THR A 308 -14.39 -7.61 6.25
C THR A 308 -12.99 -8.17 6.01
N ALA A 309 -12.10 -7.37 5.42
CA ALA A 309 -10.71 -7.76 5.18
C ALA A 309 -9.98 -8.20 6.46
N GLU A 310 -10.20 -7.50 7.57
CA GLU A 310 -9.62 -7.82 8.88
C GLU A 310 -10.17 -9.13 9.44
N GLN A 311 -11.48 -9.37 9.29
CA GLN A 311 -12.11 -10.62 9.69
C GLN A 311 -11.61 -11.80 8.85
N TYR A 312 -11.36 -11.58 7.56
CA TYR A 312 -10.77 -12.61 6.69
C TYR A 312 -9.35 -12.99 7.14
N GLU A 313 -8.50 -12.01 7.47
CA GLU A 313 -7.17 -12.25 8.02
C GLU A 313 -7.25 -13.06 9.33
N MET A 314 -8.14 -12.67 10.24
CA MET A 314 -8.40 -13.37 11.49
C MET A 314 -8.89 -14.81 11.29
N LEU A 315 -9.80 -15.05 10.34
CA LEU A 315 -10.30 -16.38 10.00
C LEU A 315 -9.20 -17.26 9.36
N SER A 316 -8.34 -16.67 8.53
CA SER A 316 -7.20 -17.37 7.92
C SER A 316 -6.18 -17.79 8.97
N ALA A 317 -5.89 -16.93 9.96
CA ALA A 317 -5.03 -17.23 11.09
C ALA A 317 -5.65 -18.30 12.00
N HIS A 318 -6.97 -18.24 12.23
CA HIS A 318 -7.69 -19.28 12.96
C HIS A 318 -7.59 -20.64 12.26
N ARG A 319 -7.72 -20.68 10.92
CA ARG A 319 -7.54 -21.90 10.13
C ARG A 319 -6.13 -22.47 10.26
N GLN A 320 -5.10 -21.62 10.16
CA GLN A 320 -3.71 -22.06 10.33
C GLN A 320 -3.46 -22.62 11.74
N PHE A 321 -4.03 -21.99 12.77
CA PHE A 321 -3.98 -22.48 14.14
C PHE A 321 -4.64 -23.86 14.29
N LEU A 322 -5.83 -24.05 13.70
CA LEU A 322 -6.52 -25.35 13.69
C LEU A 322 -5.74 -26.45 12.97
N LEU A 323 -5.08 -26.11 11.86
CA LEU A 323 -4.21 -27.03 11.12
C LEU A 323 -2.98 -27.42 11.96
N ALA A 324 -2.36 -26.46 12.66
CA ALA A 324 -1.21 -26.70 13.52
C ALA A 324 -1.54 -27.56 14.75
N GLN A 325 -2.77 -27.48 15.28
CA GLN A 325 -3.20 -28.25 16.45
C GLN A 325 -3.60 -29.71 16.18
N GLY A 326 -3.60 -30.17 14.91
CA GLY A 326 -3.76 -31.60 14.57
C GLY A 326 -5.15 -32.22 14.85
N GLY A 327 -6.01 -31.59 15.65
CA GLY A 327 -7.34 -32.10 16.01
C GLY A 327 -8.31 -32.22 14.82
N VAL A 328 -8.07 -31.47 13.76
CA VAL A 328 -8.87 -31.53 12.52
C VAL A 328 -8.45 -32.70 11.62
N GLN A 329 -7.22 -33.20 11.75
CA GLN A 329 -6.78 -34.40 11.02
C GLN A 329 -7.49 -35.64 11.56
N VAL A 330 -7.69 -35.75 12.87
CA VAL A 330 -8.31 -36.94 13.49
C VAL A 330 -9.80 -37.03 13.15
N SER A 331 -10.55 -35.93 13.20
CA SER A 331 -11.97 -35.91 12.84
C SER A 331 -12.20 -36.08 11.33
N GLY A 332 -11.38 -35.43 10.50
CA GLY A 332 -11.36 -35.65 9.06
C GLY A 332 -11.06 -37.11 8.73
N GLN A 333 -10.08 -37.71 9.38
CA GLN A 333 -9.69 -39.10 9.18
C GLN A 333 -10.78 -40.08 9.63
N LEU A 334 -11.47 -39.85 10.76
CA LEU A 334 -12.62 -40.66 11.18
C LEU A 334 -13.80 -40.57 10.20
N GLN A 335 -14.09 -39.38 9.69
CA GLN A 335 -15.18 -39.18 8.74
C GLN A 335 -14.83 -39.79 7.37
N LEU A 336 -13.56 -39.76 6.98
CA LEU A 336 -13.01 -40.46 5.82
C LEU A 336 -13.11 -41.98 6.00
N PHE A 337 -12.76 -42.53 7.17
CA PHE A 337 -12.91 -43.95 7.48
C PHE A 337 -14.39 -44.39 7.43
N GLY A 338 -15.32 -43.59 7.95
CA GLY A 338 -16.75 -43.88 7.88
C GLY A 338 -17.28 -43.91 6.44
N ARG A 339 -16.85 -42.97 5.60
CA ARG A 339 -17.19 -42.95 4.16
C ARG A 339 -16.53 -44.12 3.41
N MET A 340 -15.29 -44.47 3.74
CA MET A 340 -14.58 -45.62 3.18
C MET A 340 -15.30 -46.92 3.49
N LEU A 341 -15.76 -47.10 4.73
CA LEU A 341 -16.53 -48.27 5.16
C LEU A 341 -17.87 -48.36 4.43
N LEU A 342 -18.57 -47.23 4.25
CA LEU A 342 -19.84 -47.17 3.52
C LEU A 342 -19.70 -47.49 2.03
N VAL A 343 -18.72 -46.88 1.35
CA VAL A 343 -18.47 -47.17 -0.08
C VAL A 343 -18.05 -48.63 -0.25
N LEU A 344 -17.17 -49.13 0.62
CA LEU A 344 -16.78 -50.54 0.61
C LEU A 344 -17.98 -51.47 0.83
N ALA A 345 -18.85 -51.15 1.79
CA ALA A 345 -20.06 -51.92 2.06
C ALA A 345 -21.04 -51.89 0.87
N MET A 346 -21.21 -50.73 0.23
CA MET A 346 -22.09 -50.58 -0.94
C MET A 346 -21.57 -51.36 -2.16
N VAL A 347 -20.26 -51.32 -2.39
CA VAL A 347 -19.62 -52.10 -3.45
C VAL A 347 -19.72 -53.60 -3.14
N LEU A 348 -19.47 -54.01 -1.89
CA LEU A 348 -19.60 -55.41 -1.48
C LEU A 348 -21.03 -55.93 -1.64
N ALA A 349 -22.03 -55.12 -1.28
CA ALA A 349 -23.44 -55.43 -1.46
C ALA A 349 -23.82 -55.52 -2.94
N SER A 350 -23.32 -54.61 -3.79
CA SER A 350 -23.57 -54.63 -5.24
C SER A 350 -22.99 -55.88 -5.90
N VAL A 351 -21.78 -56.29 -5.47
CA VAL A 351 -21.12 -57.51 -5.97
C VAL A 351 -21.86 -58.77 -5.52
N LEU A 352 -22.30 -58.82 -4.26
CA LEU A 352 -23.13 -59.92 -3.75
C LEU A 352 -24.47 -60.01 -4.49
N TYR A 353 -25.10 -58.86 -4.77
CA TYR A 353 -26.35 -58.77 -5.51
C TYR A 353 -26.19 -59.31 -6.95
N ILE A 354 -25.19 -58.82 -7.70
CA ILE A 354 -24.92 -59.29 -9.07
C ILE A 354 -24.59 -60.79 -9.10
N ARG A 355 -23.86 -61.28 -8.09
CA ARG A 355 -23.54 -62.71 -7.97
C ARG A 355 -24.77 -63.59 -7.70
N MET A 356 -25.80 -63.05 -7.04
CA MET A 356 -27.04 -63.76 -6.76
C MET A 356 -28.02 -63.75 -7.94
N GLU A 357 -28.14 -62.62 -8.65
CA GLU A 357 -29.17 -62.42 -9.68
C GLU A 357 -28.79 -63.02 -11.05
N ASP A 358 -27.51 -62.95 -11.46
CA ASP A 358 -27.12 -63.30 -12.83
C ASP A 358 -25.83 -64.13 -12.91
N ARG A 359 -25.96 -65.45 -12.74
CA ARG A 359 -24.86 -66.41 -12.92
C ARG A 359 -24.39 -66.52 -14.38
N ALA A 360 -25.16 -66.07 -15.36
CA ALA A 360 -24.87 -66.28 -16.78
C ALA A 360 -23.91 -65.23 -17.36
N SER A 361 -23.95 -63.98 -16.89
CA SER A 361 -23.02 -62.93 -17.33
C SER A 361 -21.62 -63.02 -16.70
N LEU A 362 -21.44 -63.84 -15.66
CA LEU A 362 -20.15 -64.06 -14.97
C LEU A 362 -19.22 -65.05 -15.68
N ASN A 363 -19.66 -65.73 -16.74
CA ASN A 363 -18.88 -66.78 -17.41
C ASN A 363 -17.89 -66.24 -18.48
N SER A 364 -17.93 -64.96 -18.81
CA SER A 364 -16.94 -64.35 -19.70
C SER A 364 -16.19 -63.23 -18.98
N ASN A 365 -14.96 -63.52 -18.55
CA ASN A 365 -14.10 -62.56 -17.86
C ASN A 365 -13.79 -61.30 -18.68
N SER A 366 -13.88 -61.38 -20.02
CA SER A 366 -13.70 -60.24 -20.93
C SER A 366 -14.78 -59.17 -20.77
N ARG A 367 -16.05 -59.57 -20.59
CA ARG A 367 -17.17 -58.62 -20.36
C ARG A 367 -17.09 -57.99 -18.98
N LEU A 368 -16.68 -58.75 -17.96
CA LEU A 368 -16.44 -58.24 -16.62
C LEU A 368 -15.28 -57.22 -16.58
N GLY A 369 -14.17 -57.51 -17.26
CA GLY A 369 -13.05 -56.59 -17.41
C GLY A 369 -13.42 -55.30 -18.14
N LEU A 370 -14.19 -55.40 -19.23
CA LEU A 370 -14.66 -54.24 -19.98
C LEU A 370 -15.60 -53.37 -19.13
N LEU A 371 -16.56 -53.98 -18.42
CA LEU A 371 -17.51 -53.27 -17.57
C LEU A 371 -16.82 -52.57 -16.40
N SER A 372 -15.87 -53.25 -15.75
CA SER A 372 -14.99 -52.67 -14.73
C SER A 372 -14.21 -51.46 -15.24
N LEU A 373 -13.56 -51.58 -16.40
CA LEU A 373 -12.77 -50.52 -17.00
C LEU A 373 -13.62 -49.28 -17.32
N VAL A 374 -14.81 -49.48 -17.89
CA VAL A 374 -15.74 -48.38 -18.20
C VAL A 374 -16.17 -47.64 -16.93
N ILE A 375 -16.47 -48.36 -15.85
CA ILE A 375 -16.86 -47.76 -14.57
C ILE A 375 -15.70 -46.94 -13.98
N VAL A 376 -14.48 -47.48 -13.96
CA VAL A 376 -13.30 -46.79 -13.40
C VAL A 376 -12.97 -45.54 -14.22
N ILE A 377 -13.00 -45.63 -15.55
CA ILE A 377 -12.75 -44.48 -16.42
C ILE A 377 -13.82 -43.41 -16.26
N ASN A 378 -15.09 -43.79 -16.22
CA ASN A 378 -16.20 -42.85 -16.05
C ASN A 378 -16.10 -42.13 -14.70
N LEU A 379 -15.86 -42.87 -13.61
CA LEU A 379 -15.68 -42.30 -12.29
C LEU A 379 -14.44 -41.37 -12.22
N GLY A 380 -13.34 -41.79 -12.86
CA GLY A 380 -12.14 -40.95 -13.00
C GLY A 380 -12.45 -39.63 -13.71
N LEU A 381 -13.17 -39.68 -14.84
CA LEU A 381 -13.60 -38.50 -15.60
C LEU A 381 -14.47 -37.55 -14.77
N VAL A 382 -15.50 -38.08 -14.12
CA VAL A 382 -16.37 -37.28 -13.24
C VAL A 382 -15.55 -36.62 -12.13
N ARG A 383 -14.63 -37.36 -11.50
CA ARG A 383 -13.78 -36.83 -10.44
C ARG A 383 -12.79 -35.78 -10.94
N SER A 384 -12.18 -35.98 -12.11
CA SER A 384 -11.28 -35.01 -12.73
C SER A 384 -12.02 -33.71 -13.07
N ILE A 385 -13.28 -33.77 -13.53
CA ILE A 385 -14.11 -32.58 -13.76
C ILE A 385 -14.32 -31.80 -12.45
N PHE A 386 -14.59 -32.49 -11.34
CA PHE A 386 -14.72 -31.84 -10.03
C PHE A 386 -13.41 -31.20 -9.54
N GLN A 387 -12.27 -31.88 -9.71
CA GLN A 387 -10.96 -31.33 -9.34
C GLN A 387 -10.57 -30.12 -10.20
N LEU A 388 -10.88 -30.15 -11.49
CA LEU A 388 -10.67 -28.99 -12.38
C LEU A 388 -11.50 -27.78 -11.96
N GLY A 389 -12.68 -27.99 -11.36
CA GLY A 389 -13.50 -26.93 -10.77
C GLY A 389 -12.94 -26.31 -9.48
N GLU A 390 -12.05 -27.01 -8.77
CA GLU A 390 -11.42 -26.54 -7.52
C GLU A 390 -10.05 -25.87 -7.74
N LEU A 391 -9.49 -25.90 -8.96
CA LEU A 391 -8.22 -25.27 -9.27
C LEU A 391 -8.29 -23.74 -9.13
N GLU A 392 -7.33 -23.18 -8.38
CA GLU A 392 -7.18 -21.74 -8.08
C GLU A 392 -7.19 -20.84 -9.33
N PHE A 393 -6.94 -21.40 -10.52
CA PHE A 393 -7.00 -20.70 -11.80
C PHE A 393 -8.40 -20.17 -12.15
N PHE A 394 -9.48 -20.92 -11.87
CA PHE A 394 -10.86 -20.47 -12.11
C PHE A 394 -11.37 -19.49 -11.03
N VAL A 395 -10.69 -19.43 -9.89
CA VAL A 395 -10.95 -18.46 -8.82
C VAL A 395 -10.41 -17.07 -9.20
N HIS A 396 -9.36 -17.00 -10.02
CA HIS A 396 -8.74 -15.74 -10.44
C HIS A 396 -9.28 -15.18 -11.78
N HIS A 397 -9.98 -15.99 -12.59
CA HIS A 397 -10.54 -15.58 -13.88
C HIS A 397 -12.03 -15.95 -14.05
N PRO A 398 -12.96 -15.16 -13.47
CA PRO A 398 -14.40 -15.44 -13.50
C PRO A 398 -15.03 -15.40 -14.90
N ASP A 399 -14.37 -14.79 -15.87
CA ASP A 399 -14.85 -14.63 -17.25
C ASP A 399 -14.89 -15.97 -18.01
N VAL A 400 -14.00 -16.89 -17.63
CA VAL A 400 -13.88 -18.22 -18.24
C VAL A 400 -14.88 -19.21 -17.61
N ALA A 401 -15.24 -19.00 -16.34
CA ALA A 401 -16.25 -19.78 -15.64
C ALA A 401 -17.67 -19.52 -16.19
N ALA A 402 -17.93 -18.32 -16.73
CA ALA A 402 -19.22 -17.96 -17.33
C ALA A 402 -19.48 -18.64 -18.69
N ALA A 403 -18.45 -19.18 -19.35
CA ALA A 403 -18.57 -19.88 -20.63
C ALA A 403 -18.95 -21.37 -20.49
N LEU A 404 -18.91 -21.93 -19.27
CA LEU A 404 -19.31 -23.31 -19.00
C LEU A 404 -20.81 -23.37 -18.66
N PRO A 405 -21.62 -24.16 -19.40
CA PRO A 405 -23.04 -24.29 -19.14
C PRO A 405 -23.28 -25.21 -17.93
N LEU A 406 -23.09 -24.69 -16.72
CA LEU A 406 -23.53 -25.35 -15.49
C LEU A 406 -25.00 -25.01 -15.23
N PRO A 407 -25.87 -25.99 -14.93
CA PRO A 407 -27.24 -25.72 -14.53
C PRO A 407 -27.23 -24.97 -13.20
N ARG A 408 -27.61 -23.69 -13.22
CA ARG A 408 -27.85 -22.90 -11.99
C ARG A 408 -28.90 -23.63 -11.14
N PRO A 409 -28.63 -23.96 -9.86
CA PRO A 409 -29.70 -24.38 -8.96
C PRO A 409 -30.64 -23.20 -8.70
N GLY A 410 -31.94 -23.49 -8.74
CA GLY A 410 -33.02 -22.52 -8.91
C GLY A 410 -33.07 -21.40 -7.88
N ARG A 411 -33.37 -20.19 -8.37
CA ARG A 411 -33.91 -19.08 -7.58
C ARG A 411 -35.20 -19.56 -6.87
N PRO A 412 -35.34 -19.44 -5.54
CA PRO A 412 -36.64 -19.49 -4.93
C PRO A 412 -37.40 -18.21 -5.32
N LEU A 413 -38.56 -18.39 -5.93
CA LEU A 413 -39.53 -17.33 -6.21
C LEU A 413 -40.00 -16.75 -4.87
N ALA A 414 -39.78 -15.45 -4.69
CA ALA A 414 -40.41 -14.67 -3.64
C ALA A 414 -41.93 -14.64 -3.87
N ARG A 415 -42.69 -14.93 -2.81
CA ARG A 415 -44.07 -14.48 -2.64
C ARG A 415 -44.09 -13.41 -1.58
#